data_AF-A0A7C0YY64-F1
#
_entry.id   AF-A0A7C0YY64-F1
#
_cell.length_a   1.000
_cell.length_b   1.000
_cell.length_c   1.000
_cell.angle_alpha   90.00
_cell.angle_beta   90.00
_cell.angle_gamma   90.00
#
_symmetry.space_group_name_H-M   'P 1'
#
loop_
_entity.id
_entity.type
_entity.pdbx_description
1 polymer ?
#
loop_
_entity_poly.entity_id
_entity_poly.type
_entity_poly.pdbx_seq_one_letter_code
_entity_poly.pdbx_strand_id
1 'polypeptide(L)'
;MRKSKRRKVKPKKKKKRKPKVSAEEKPASRKWVYAAVAAIALLIPTAVFLYSNLGQPAQTKAAIIDQLSTFHSNQTFKQAVEQILLENFDTVDYFSEATVELYEKLPLQGYKLIVWRTHSALDEPKKWVAIATSEKYSPDKYAHEVEAGQITLCNLTLADNAAGGFYFGITPRFIRERIQGKFSETVIVLLSCNGLRYSEPADAFVDKGAKAVISWSFWVDPVHNDNAGTLLLRLLIKENMTIKKAVEAVPPDESYEIPSKLEYYPNAAGSYRIPNYKAQKAEKSLKGTAFFQNLMLNEHVKQNVLEKTFQLVVSPAYDKVQFSPKVLTHQTWNSPKNPYFLS
;
A
#
# COMPACT_ATOMS: atom_id res chain seq x y z
N MET A 1 -48.96 -40.80 -82.68
CA MET A 1 -47.75 -39.97 -82.45
C MET A 1 -47.29 -40.11 -81.01
N ARG A 2 -46.11 -40.67 -80.74
CA ARG A 2 -45.35 -40.48 -79.47
C ARG A 2 -43.93 -41.03 -79.67
N LYS A 3 -43.01 -40.18 -80.13
CA LYS A 3 -41.58 -40.54 -80.24
C LYS A 3 -40.90 -40.25 -78.91
N SER A 4 -40.42 -41.31 -78.24
CA SER A 4 -39.67 -41.24 -76.99
C SER A 4 -38.20 -40.90 -77.25
N LYS A 5 -37.64 -40.11 -76.33
CA LYS A 5 -36.29 -39.54 -76.37
C LYS A 5 -35.23 -40.62 -76.11
N ARG A 6 -34.28 -40.81 -77.02
CA ARG A 6 -32.99 -41.48 -76.75
C ARG A 6 -31.91 -40.43 -76.48
N ARG A 7 -31.30 -40.52 -75.30
CA ARG A 7 -30.13 -39.73 -74.85
C ARG A 7 -28.94 -39.92 -75.79
N LYS A 8 -28.35 -38.82 -76.27
CA LYS A 8 -27.04 -38.80 -76.94
C LYS A 8 -25.96 -38.36 -75.94
N VAL A 9 -24.98 -39.24 -75.70
CA VAL A 9 -23.74 -38.97 -74.96
C VAL A 9 -22.82 -38.11 -75.83
N LYS A 10 -22.23 -37.05 -75.28
CA LYS A 10 -21.21 -36.20 -75.93
C LYS A 10 -19.85 -36.34 -75.22
N PRO A 11 -18.72 -36.15 -75.93
CA PRO A 11 -17.43 -36.73 -75.58
C PRO A 11 -16.60 -35.91 -74.59
N LYS A 12 -15.73 -36.60 -73.83
CA LYS A 12 -14.74 -36.02 -72.90
C LYS A 12 -13.67 -35.20 -73.65
N LYS A 13 -13.57 -33.90 -73.36
CA LYS A 13 -12.45 -33.04 -73.80
C LYS A 13 -11.27 -33.15 -72.83
N LYS A 14 -10.08 -33.46 -73.38
CA LYS A 14 -8.77 -33.49 -72.70
C LYS A 14 -8.40 -32.11 -72.14
N LYS A 15 -8.07 -32.02 -70.84
CA LYS A 15 -7.50 -30.84 -70.17
C LYS A 15 -6.03 -30.66 -70.61
N LYS A 16 -5.72 -29.58 -71.32
CA LYS A 16 -4.33 -29.10 -71.51
C LYS A 16 -3.81 -28.53 -70.19
N ARG A 17 -2.70 -29.06 -69.69
CA ARG A 17 -1.95 -28.52 -68.54
C ARG A 17 -1.24 -27.23 -68.96
N LYS A 18 -1.48 -26.12 -68.26
CA LYS A 18 -0.71 -24.87 -68.40
C LYS A 18 0.61 -24.98 -67.60
N PRO A 19 1.68 -24.25 -67.99
CA PRO A 19 2.97 -24.32 -67.31
C PRO A 19 2.89 -23.72 -65.90
N LYS A 20 3.64 -24.31 -64.98
CA LYS A 20 3.87 -23.82 -63.61
C LYS A 20 4.76 -22.57 -63.72
N VAL A 21 4.20 -21.39 -63.50
CA VAL A 21 4.98 -20.17 -63.26
C VAL A 21 5.56 -20.29 -61.85
N SER A 22 6.89 -20.21 -61.74
CA SER A 22 7.61 -20.16 -60.47
C SER A 22 7.08 -19.00 -59.63
N ALA A 23 6.59 -19.31 -58.42
CA ALA A 23 6.25 -18.31 -57.44
C ALA A 23 7.54 -17.64 -56.96
N GLU A 24 7.80 -16.45 -57.49
CA GLU A 24 8.82 -15.54 -56.98
C GLU A 24 8.33 -15.05 -55.61
N GLU A 25 9.00 -15.49 -54.54
CA GLU A 25 8.69 -15.05 -53.18
C GLU A 25 8.98 -13.55 -53.06
N LYS A 26 7.92 -12.74 -53.05
CA LYS A 26 8.03 -11.30 -52.83
C LYS A 26 8.58 -11.07 -51.41
N PRO A 27 9.66 -10.26 -51.24
CA PRO A 27 10.20 -9.98 -49.92
C PRO A 27 9.12 -9.30 -49.09
N ALA A 28 8.79 -9.90 -47.94
CA ALA A 28 7.83 -9.36 -46.99
C ALA A 28 8.13 -7.87 -46.76
N SER A 29 7.12 -7.01 -46.93
CA SER A 29 7.33 -5.57 -46.95
C SER A 29 7.92 -5.12 -45.61
N ARG A 30 9.17 -4.62 -45.63
CA ARG A 30 9.94 -4.14 -44.46
C ARG A 30 9.16 -3.14 -43.59
N LYS A 31 8.09 -2.53 -44.12
CA LYS A 31 7.12 -1.68 -43.41
C LYS A 31 6.56 -2.35 -42.14
N TRP A 32 6.27 -3.65 -42.16
CA TRP A 32 5.79 -4.38 -40.98
C TRP A 32 6.89 -4.60 -39.93
N VAL A 33 8.14 -4.74 -40.38
CA VAL A 33 9.31 -4.83 -39.49
C VAL A 33 9.53 -3.49 -38.77
N TYR A 34 9.50 -2.38 -39.51
CA TYR A 34 9.61 -1.04 -38.89
C TYR A 34 8.44 -0.72 -37.96
N ALA A 35 7.21 -1.12 -38.32
CA ALA A 35 6.04 -0.96 -37.46
C ALA A 35 6.16 -1.78 -36.16
N ALA A 36 6.66 -3.01 -36.24
CA ALA A 36 6.90 -3.86 -35.08
C ALA A 36 8.00 -3.28 -34.17
N VAL A 37 9.12 -2.80 -34.75
CA VAL A 37 10.21 -2.16 -34.00
C VAL A 37 9.73 -0.88 -33.32
N ALA A 38 8.95 -0.04 -34.01
CA ALA A 38 8.38 1.18 -33.43
C ALA A 38 7.39 0.87 -32.28
N ALA A 39 6.55 -0.14 -32.44
CA ALA A 39 5.61 -0.58 -31.39
C ALA A 39 6.36 -1.09 -30.15
N ILE A 40 7.41 -1.90 -30.33
CA ILE A 40 8.24 -2.40 -29.23
C ILE A 40 8.99 -1.24 -28.55
N ALA A 41 9.55 -0.31 -29.33
CA ALA A 41 10.24 0.87 -28.83
C ALA A 41 9.33 1.82 -28.05
N LEU A 42 8.01 1.79 -28.27
CA LEU A 42 7.03 2.53 -27.48
C LEU A 42 6.57 1.73 -26.25
N LEU A 43 6.30 0.43 -26.41
CA LEU A 43 5.80 -0.43 -25.35
C LEU A 43 6.81 -0.64 -24.23
N ILE A 44 8.11 -0.75 -24.53
CA ILE A 44 9.16 -0.93 -23.52
C ILE A 44 9.24 0.26 -22.55
N PRO A 45 9.43 1.52 -22.99
CA PRO A 45 9.44 2.67 -22.07
C PRO A 45 8.10 2.89 -21.39
N THR A 46 6.96 2.58 -22.04
CA THR A 46 5.64 2.66 -21.38
C THR A 46 5.50 1.61 -20.28
N ALA A 47 5.95 0.38 -20.53
CA ALA A 47 5.97 -0.69 -19.53
C ALA A 47 6.97 -0.40 -18.40
N VAL A 48 8.14 0.18 -18.72
CA VAL A 48 9.12 0.62 -17.72
C VAL A 48 8.56 1.77 -16.89
N PHE A 49 7.89 2.75 -17.50
CA PHE A 49 7.23 3.87 -16.81
C PHE A 49 6.06 3.41 -15.93
N LEU A 50 5.25 2.46 -16.42
CA LEU A 50 4.19 1.85 -15.62
C LEU A 50 4.80 1.02 -14.48
N TYR A 51 5.84 0.22 -14.75
CA TYR A 51 6.51 -0.58 -13.72
C TYR A 51 7.20 0.28 -12.66
N SER A 52 7.82 1.40 -13.04
CA SER A 52 8.47 2.30 -12.09
C SER A 52 7.47 3.09 -11.25
N ASN A 53 6.32 3.48 -11.81
CA ASN A 53 5.26 4.19 -11.07
C ASN A 53 4.33 3.28 -10.27
N LEU A 54 4.04 2.06 -10.73
CA LEU A 54 3.25 1.05 -10.01
C LEU A 54 4.09 0.21 -9.04
N GLY A 55 5.43 0.19 -9.21
CA GLY A 55 6.36 -0.67 -8.47
C GLY A 55 7.00 -0.04 -7.24
N GLN A 56 6.93 1.28 -7.07
CA GLN A 56 7.30 1.92 -5.80
C GLN A 56 6.25 1.51 -4.75
N PRO A 57 6.63 0.76 -3.69
CA PRO A 57 5.68 0.45 -2.63
C PRO A 57 5.20 1.76 -2.03
N ALA A 58 3.89 2.02 -2.13
CA ALA A 58 3.27 3.20 -1.54
C ALA A 58 3.73 3.32 -0.08
N GLN A 59 4.24 4.50 0.28
CA GLN A 59 4.74 4.77 1.61
C GLN A 59 3.64 4.52 2.63
N THR A 60 3.94 3.73 3.67
CA THR A 60 2.98 3.40 4.70
C THR A 60 3.00 4.48 5.78
N LYS A 61 1.85 5.12 5.99
CA LYS A 61 1.71 6.28 6.87
C LYS A 61 0.81 5.96 8.05
N ALA A 62 1.16 6.50 9.21
CA ALA A 62 0.26 6.64 10.35
C ALA A 62 0.11 8.12 10.74
N ALA A 63 -0.92 8.45 11.50
CA ALA A 63 -1.14 9.79 12.01
C ALA A 63 -1.46 9.80 13.49
N ILE A 64 -1.06 10.88 14.16
CA ILE A 64 -1.50 11.27 15.50
C ILE A 64 -2.22 12.60 15.36
N ILE A 65 -3.52 12.61 15.68
CA ILE A 65 -4.35 13.81 15.73
C ILE A 65 -4.61 14.11 17.19
N ASP A 66 -4.07 15.20 17.71
CA ASP A 66 -4.05 15.50 19.14
C ASP A 66 -4.79 16.80 19.46
N GLN A 67 -6.11 16.77 19.22
CA GLN A 67 -7.02 17.85 19.60
C GLN A 67 -6.99 18.10 21.11
N LEU A 68 -6.79 17.03 21.89
CA LEU A 68 -6.77 17.11 23.34
C LEU A 68 -5.53 17.84 23.87
N SER A 69 -4.46 17.97 23.08
CA SER A 69 -3.24 18.69 23.49
C SER A 69 -3.46 20.15 23.86
N THR A 70 -4.53 20.78 23.33
CA THR A 70 -4.95 22.14 23.69
C THR A 70 -5.38 22.25 25.17
N PHE A 71 -5.92 21.17 25.75
CA PHE A 71 -6.48 21.14 27.10
C PHE A 71 -5.60 20.34 28.07
N HIS A 72 -5.02 19.24 27.58
CA HIS A 72 -4.17 18.33 28.32
C HIS A 72 -2.95 17.97 27.49
N SER A 73 -1.97 18.87 27.42
CA SER A 73 -0.71 18.60 26.71
C SER A 73 0.03 17.43 27.33
N ASN A 74 0.46 16.46 26.53
CA ASN A 74 1.23 15.31 27.02
C ASN A 74 2.35 14.92 26.04
N GLN A 75 3.54 15.51 26.24
CA GLN A 75 4.70 15.21 25.39
C GLN A 75 5.18 13.76 25.54
N THR A 76 5.05 13.17 26.73
CA THR A 76 5.45 11.78 26.96
C THR A 76 4.59 10.81 26.15
N PHE A 77 3.26 11.02 26.14
CA PHE A 77 2.34 10.27 25.28
C PHE A 77 2.73 10.42 23.81
N LYS A 78 2.89 11.67 23.33
CA LYS A 78 3.25 11.95 21.93
C LYS A 78 4.51 11.19 21.52
N GLN A 79 5.59 11.32 22.28
CA GLN A 79 6.88 10.68 21.98
C GLN A 79 6.78 9.16 22.00
N ALA A 80 6.11 8.59 23.00
CA ALA A 80 5.95 7.15 23.12
C ALA A 80 5.14 6.57 21.94
N VAL A 81 4.02 7.20 21.59
CA VAL A 81 3.18 6.77 20.47
C VAL A 81 3.91 6.93 19.14
N GLU A 82 4.58 8.05 18.90
CA GLU A 82 5.36 8.28 17.69
C GLU A 82 6.45 7.19 17.51
N GLN A 83 7.19 6.88 18.57
CA GLN A 83 8.20 5.83 18.55
C GLN A 83 7.59 4.44 18.24
N ILE A 84 6.48 4.08 18.88
CA ILE A 84 5.80 2.80 18.63
C ILE A 84 5.35 2.71 17.16
N LEU A 85 4.75 3.78 16.63
CA LEU A 85 4.26 3.79 15.25
C LEU A 85 5.42 3.70 14.25
N LEU A 86 6.53 4.41 14.48
CA LEU A 86 7.71 4.38 13.62
C LEU A 86 8.38 3.00 13.53
N GLU A 87 8.11 2.06 14.44
CA GLU A 87 8.59 0.68 14.29
C GLU A 87 7.94 -0.06 13.12
N ASN A 88 6.72 0.34 12.74
CA ASN A 88 5.92 -0.36 11.74
C ASN A 88 5.65 0.47 10.48
N PHE A 89 5.46 1.78 10.60
CA PHE A 89 5.13 2.68 9.50
C PHE A 89 6.37 3.42 8.97
N ASP A 90 6.37 3.76 7.68
CA ASP A 90 7.45 4.54 7.06
C ASP A 90 7.46 5.99 7.57
N THR A 91 6.28 6.57 7.87
CA THR A 91 6.12 7.93 8.40
C THR A 91 4.99 8.01 9.41
N VAL A 92 5.12 8.96 10.33
CA VAL A 92 4.10 9.34 11.30
C VAL A 92 3.90 10.83 11.22
N ASP A 93 2.70 11.28 10.85
CA ASP A 93 2.35 12.69 10.83
C ASP A 93 1.70 13.07 12.16
N TYR A 94 2.09 14.20 12.75
CA TYR A 94 1.51 14.71 13.99
C TYR A 94 0.78 16.04 13.75
N PHE A 95 -0.47 16.10 14.17
CA PHE A 95 -1.31 17.29 14.10
C PHE A 95 -1.70 17.72 15.51
N SER A 96 -1.12 18.81 16.01
CA SER A 96 -1.55 19.43 17.28
C SER A 96 -2.92 20.11 17.17
N GLU A 97 -3.28 20.55 15.96
CA GLU A 97 -4.52 21.24 15.68
C GLU A 97 -5.39 20.38 14.76
N ALA A 98 -6.62 20.12 15.21
CA ALA A 98 -7.50 19.18 14.58
C ALA A 98 -8.68 19.92 13.93
N THR A 99 -8.46 20.47 12.74
CA THR A 99 -9.46 21.31 12.04
C THR A 99 -10.54 20.47 11.34
N VAL A 100 -11.70 21.07 11.10
CA VAL A 100 -12.77 20.57 10.24
C VAL A 100 -12.22 20.20 8.87
N GLU A 101 -11.35 21.03 8.29
CA GLU A 101 -10.74 20.76 6.98
C GLU A 101 -9.79 19.54 7.04
N LEU A 102 -9.00 19.41 8.11
CA LEU A 102 -8.15 18.23 8.32
C LEU A 102 -9.01 16.96 8.36
N TYR A 103 -10.11 16.99 9.11
CA TYR A 103 -11.03 15.86 9.23
C TYR A 103 -11.70 15.54 7.89
N GLU A 104 -12.12 16.57 7.15
CA GLU A 104 -12.72 16.42 5.82
C GLU A 104 -11.79 15.71 4.84
N LYS A 105 -10.50 16.03 4.86
CA LYS A 105 -9.50 15.50 3.92
C LYS A 105 -8.74 14.27 4.45
N LEU A 106 -9.09 13.77 5.63
CA LEU A 106 -8.31 12.76 6.34
C LEU A 106 -8.07 11.46 5.53
N PRO A 107 -9.06 10.90 4.82
CA PRO A 107 -8.82 9.68 4.05
C PRO A 107 -7.90 9.88 2.84
N LEU A 108 -7.83 11.09 2.29
CA LEU A 108 -6.96 11.40 1.15
C LEU A 108 -5.47 11.26 1.49
N GLN A 109 -5.14 11.27 2.79
CA GLN A 109 -3.77 11.12 3.27
C GLN A 109 -3.27 9.67 3.27
N GLY A 110 -4.15 8.69 3.05
CA GLY A 110 -3.76 7.28 2.90
C GLY A 110 -3.22 6.62 4.17
N TYR A 111 -3.54 7.14 5.36
CA TYR A 111 -3.11 6.56 6.63
C TYR A 111 -3.64 5.14 6.83
N LYS A 112 -2.79 4.25 7.33
CA LYS A 112 -3.13 2.87 7.69
C LYS A 112 -3.55 2.72 9.14
N LEU A 113 -3.09 3.64 9.99
CA LEU A 113 -3.49 3.77 11.38
C LEU A 113 -3.60 5.26 11.74
N ILE A 114 -4.66 5.63 12.43
CA ILE A 114 -4.86 6.97 12.97
C ILE A 114 -5.07 6.85 14.47
N VAL A 115 -4.21 7.48 15.26
CA VAL A 115 -4.38 7.68 16.69
C VAL A 115 -5.01 9.05 16.88
N TRP A 116 -6.25 9.08 17.37
CA TRP A 116 -7.06 10.28 17.42
C TRP A 116 -7.43 10.60 18.86
N ARG A 117 -6.68 11.50 19.48
CA ARG A 117 -6.82 11.93 20.86
C ARG A 117 -7.63 13.22 20.91
N THR A 118 -8.86 13.15 21.41
CA THR A 118 -9.83 14.24 21.27
C THR A 118 -10.97 14.18 22.27
N HIS A 119 -11.52 15.35 22.61
CA HIS A 119 -12.80 15.43 23.29
C HIS A 119 -13.97 15.02 22.37
N SER A 120 -15.08 14.70 23.00
CA SER A 120 -16.35 14.40 22.33
C SER A 120 -17.51 15.04 23.06
N ALA A 121 -18.65 15.16 22.37
CA ALA A 121 -19.90 15.59 22.96
C ALA A 121 -21.02 14.59 22.63
N LEU A 122 -21.78 14.21 23.65
CA LEU A 122 -22.90 13.30 23.51
C LEU A 122 -24.15 14.03 23.00
N ASP A 123 -24.83 13.46 22.01
CA ASP A 123 -26.22 13.80 21.68
C ASP A 123 -27.10 12.63 22.14
N GLU A 124 -27.53 12.66 23.40
CA GLU A 124 -28.35 11.58 24.01
C GLU A 124 -29.68 11.36 23.28
N PRO A 125 -30.46 12.40 22.89
CA PRO A 125 -31.69 12.20 22.13
C PRO A 125 -31.47 11.48 20.78
N LYS A 126 -30.41 11.84 20.06
CA LYS A 126 -30.12 11.23 18.75
C LYS A 126 -29.23 9.99 18.83
N LYS A 127 -28.73 9.64 20.02
CA LYS A 127 -27.88 8.48 20.30
C LYS A 127 -26.63 8.41 19.42
N TRP A 128 -25.90 9.50 19.33
CA TRP A 128 -24.58 9.52 18.71
C TRP A 128 -23.63 10.48 19.42
N VAL A 129 -22.37 10.44 19.03
CA VAL A 129 -21.29 11.20 19.65
C VAL A 129 -20.61 12.08 18.61
N ALA A 130 -20.50 13.37 18.90
CA ALA A 130 -19.74 14.32 18.11
C ALA A 130 -18.25 14.21 18.45
N ILE A 131 -17.38 14.30 17.46
CA ILE A 131 -15.93 14.34 17.66
C ILE A 131 -15.49 15.81 17.59
N ALA A 132 -14.91 16.32 18.67
CA ALA A 132 -14.51 17.71 18.75
C ALA A 132 -13.34 18.02 17.80
N THR A 133 -13.33 19.24 17.28
CA THR A 133 -12.22 19.85 16.55
C THR A 133 -11.44 20.78 17.49
N SER A 134 -10.31 21.31 17.01
CA SER A 134 -9.60 22.42 17.69
C SER A 134 -10.17 23.80 17.33
N GLU A 135 -11.20 23.87 16.49
CA GLU A 135 -11.75 25.14 16.02
C GLU A 135 -12.84 25.66 16.95
N LYS A 136 -12.61 26.83 17.56
CA LYS A 136 -13.64 27.53 18.32
C LYS A 136 -14.83 27.87 17.42
N TYR A 137 -16.02 27.71 17.97
CA TYR A 137 -17.27 28.05 17.31
C TYR A 137 -17.30 29.55 16.96
N SER A 138 -17.76 29.84 15.75
CA SER A 138 -18.10 31.19 15.29
C SER A 138 -19.39 31.12 14.48
N PRO A 139 -20.40 31.96 14.75
CA PRO A 139 -21.72 31.89 14.08
C PRO A 139 -21.68 31.92 12.55
N ASP A 140 -20.75 32.69 11.98
CA ASP A 140 -20.66 32.86 10.52
C ASP A 140 -19.87 31.73 9.82
N LYS A 141 -19.20 30.87 10.60
CA LYS A 141 -18.39 29.79 10.07
C LYS A 141 -19.18 28.48 10.10
N TYR A 142 -19.20 27.79 8.96
CA TYR A 142 -19.89 26.50 8.80
C TYR A 142 -21.42 26.55 9.03
N ALA A 143 -22.06 27.70 8.83
CA ALA A 143 -23.50 27.86 9.11
C ALA A 143 -24.36 26.84 8.34
N HIS A 144 -24.07 26.63 7.05
CA HIS A 144 -24.77 25.64 6.22
C HIS A 144 -24.57 24.20 6.71
N GLU A 145 -23.36 23.86 7.17
CA GLU A 145 -23.03 22.54 7.70
C GLU A 145 -23.69 22.25 9.05
N VAL A 146 -23.81 23.29 9.87
CA VAL A 146 -24.55 23.22 11.14
C VAL A 146 -26.03 23.01 10.86
N GLU A 147 -26.62 23.77 9.93
CA GLU A 147 -28.01 23.59 9.50
C GLU A 147 -28.26 22.20 8.90
N ALA A 148 -27.31 21.69 8.10
CA ALA A 148 -27.36 20.34 7.56
C ALA A 148 -27.11 19.24 8.62
N GLY A 149 -26.73 19.59 9.85
CA GLY A 149 -26.40 18.62 10.91
C GLY A 149 -25.13 17.82 10.65
N GLN A 150 -24.25 18.30 9.75
CA GLN A 150 -22.92 17.76 9.52
C GLN A 150 -21.96 18.23 10.62
N ILE A 151 -22.08 19.48 11.04
CA ILE A 151 -21.29 20.03 12.15
C ILE A 151 -22.23 20.33 13.31
N THR A 152 -21.73 20.17 14.54
CA THR A 152 -22.43 20.55 15.76
C THR A 152 -21.49 21.33 16.69
N LEU A 153 -22.00 21.76 17.83
CA LEU A 153 -21.22 22.42 18.87
C LEU A 153 -20.85 21.41 19.97
N CYS A 154 -19.56 21.30 20.25
CA CYS A 154 -19.04 20.63 21.43
C CYS A 154 -18.83 21.67 22.54
N ASN A 155 -19.54 21.52 23.66
CA ASN A 155 -19.33 22.37 24.82
C ASN A 155 -18.18 21.83 25.68
N LEU A 156 -17.02 22.48 25.61
CA LEU A 156 -15.82 22.13 26.34
C LEU A 156 -15.52 23.15 27.45
N THR A 157 -16.52 23.89 27.92
CA THR A 157 -16.33 24.94 28.94
C THR A 157 -15.74 24.40 30.25
N LEU A 158 -16.07 23.15 30.61
CA LEU A 158 -15.56 22.51 31.82
C LEU A 158 -14.23 21.76 31.60
N ALA A 159 -13.71 21.73 30.38
CA ALA A 159 -12.46 21.03 30.07
C ALA A 159 -11.23 21.83 30.54
N ASP A 160 -11.27 23.17 30.43
CA ASP A 160 -10.21 24.06 30.88
C ASP A 160 -10.75 25.49 31.07
N ASN A 161 -10.27 26.22 32.08
CA ASN A 161 -10.77 27.57 32.41
C ASN A 161 -10.30 28.67 31.43
N ALA A 162 -9.19 28.48 30.73
CA ALA A 162 -8.61 29.45 29.78
C ALA A 162 -8.90 29.08 28.32
N ALA A 163 -8.85 27.79 28.00
CA ALA A 163 -9.11 27.26 26.66
C ALA A 163 -10.58 26.86 26.45
N GLY A 164 -11.36 26.66 27.51
CA GLY A 164 -12.75 26.19 27.44
C GLY A 164 -13.67 27.09 26.61
N GLY A 165 -14.76 26.48 26.14
CA GLY A 165 -15.81 27.16 25.38
C GLY A 165 -16.50 26.23 24.40
N PHE A 166 -17.15 26.82 23.39
CA PHE A 166 -17.79 26.07 22.31
C PHE A 166 -16.82 25.87 21.16
N TYR A 167 -16.71 24.62 20.71
CA TYR A 167 -15.89 24.19 19.59
C TYR A 167 -16.77 23.53 18.54
N PHE A 168 -16.35 23.54 17.28
CA PHE A 168 -17.01 22.72 16.27
C PHE A 168 -16.75 21.24 16.53
N GLY A 169 -17.74 20.41 16.27
CA GLY A 169 -17.63 18.95 16.30
C GLY A 169 -18.21 18.34 15.04
N ILE A 170 -17.58 17.28 14.55
CA ILE A 170 -18.09 16.54 13.39
C ILE A 170 -19.08 15.46 13.84
N THR A 171 -20.15 15.30 13.08
CA THR A 171 -21.20 14.31 13.34
C THR A 171 -21.00 13.05 12.47
N PRO A 172 -21.72 11.94 12.75
CA PRO A 172 -21.79 10.80 11.83
C PRO A 172 -22.19 11.20 10.41
N ARG A 173 -23.05 12.22 10.27
CA ARG A 173 -23.45 12.74 8.96
C ARG A 173 -22.29 13.39 8.21
N PHE A 174 -21.45 14.17 8.89
CA PHE A 174 -20.21 14.70 8.29
C PHE A 174 -19.28 13.60 7.81
N ILE A 175 -19.11 12.55 8.61
CA ILE A 175 -18.25 11.41 8.24
C ILE A 175 -18.77 10.74 6.95
N ARG A 176 -20.08 10.57 6.82
CA ARG A 176 -20.67 9.95 5.60
C ARG A 176 -20.63 10.88 4.40
N GLU A 177 -21.09 12.12 4.56
CA GLU A 177 -21.43 12.99 3.45
C GLU A 177 -20.32 13.97 3.07
N ARG A 178 -19.53 14.45 4.03
CA ARG A 178 -18.58 15.54 3.79
C ARG A 178 -17.14 15.09 3.71
N ILE A 179 -16.74 14.07 4.48
CA ILE A 179 -15.38 13.51 4.36
C ILE A 179 -15.13 13.10 2.89
N GLN A 180 -13.98 13.51 2.37
CA GLN A 180 -13.58 13.28 0.99
C GLN A 180 -12.85 11.95 0.84
N GLY A 181 -13.20 11.21 -0.21
CA GLY A 181 -12.61 9.91 -0.49
C GLY A 181 -13.09 8.81 0.46
N LYS A 182 -12.25 7.77 0.63
CA LYS A 182 -12.50 6.63 1.51
C LYS A 182 -11.22 6.27 2.25
N PHE A 183 -11.37 5.81 3.48
CA PHE A 183 -10.27 5.21 4.23
C PHE A 183 -9.83 3.92 3.52
N SER A 184 -8.54 3.60 3.60
CA SER A 184 -7.94 2.48 2.88
C SER A 184 -7.66 1.33 3.85
N GLU A 185 -8.74 0.74 4.37
CA GLU A 185 -8.69 -0.25 5.45
C GLU A 185 -7.95 0.31 6.69
N THR A 186 -8.20 1.59 7.00
CA THR A 186 -7.54 2.31 8.08
C THR A 186 -8.08 1.85 9.44
N VAL A 187 -7.20 1.52 10.38
CA VAL A 187 -7.61 1.36 11.79
C VAL A 187 -7.62 2.74 12.46
N ILE A 188 -8.70 3.07 13.15
CA ILE A 188 -8.84 4.33 13.89
C ILE A 188 -8.87 3.99 15.38
N VAL A 189 -7.89 4.49 16.13
CA VAL A 189 -7.85 4.43 17.59
C VAL A 189 -8.33 5.80 18.08
N LEU A 190 -9.65 5.90 18.33
CA LEU A 190 -10.30 7.11 18.81
C LEU A 190 -10.22 7.15 20.34
N LEU A 191 -9.19 7.80 20.86
CA LEU A 191 -8.98 8.03 22.29
C LEU A 191 -9.84 9.20 22.74
N SER A 192 -11.14 8.92 22.91
CA SER A 192 -12.18 9.89 23.26
C SER A 192 -13.20 9.28 24.22
N CYS A 193 -13.71 10.08 25.16
CA CYS A 193 -14.82 9.69 26.03
C CYS A 193 -16.01 9.24 25.19
N ASN A 194 -16.69 8.17 25.60
CA ASN A 194 -17.92 7.69 24.97
C ASN A 194 -17.83 7.40 23.45
N GLY A 195 -16.64 7.33 22.84
CA GLY A 195 -16.53 7.25 21.38
C GLY A 195 -17.12 5.97 20.77
N LEU A 196 -17.38 4.94 21.58
CA LEU A 196 -18.15 3.76 21.22
C LEU A 196 -19.37 3.51 22.13
N ARG A 197 -19.85 4.54 22.85
CA ARG A 197 -21.12 4.44 23.59
C ARG A 197 -22.30 4.11 22.67
N TYR A 198 -22.24 4.63 21.45
CA TYR A 198 -23.18 4.36 20.37
C TYR A 198 -22.39 3.93 19.13
N SER A 199 -22.91 2.99 18.34
CA SER A 199 -22.21 2.50 17.15
C SER A 199 -22.20 3.51 16.01
N GLU A 200 -23.18 4.43 15.97
CA GLU A 200 -23.45 5.32 14.83
C GLU A 200 -22.21 6.09 14.29
N PRO A 201 -21.31 6.68 15.11
CA PRO A 201 -20.09 7.30 14.61
C PRO A 201 -19.11 6.28 14.02
N ALA A 202 -18.97 5.11 14.64
CA ALA A 202 -18.09 4.05 14.16
C ALA A 202 -18.63 3.41 12.87
N ASP A 203 -19.94 3.22 12.77
CA ASP A 203 -20.64 2.82 11.55
C ASP A 203 -20.32 3.78 10.41
N ALA A 204 -20.43 5.08 10.64
CA ALA A 204 -20.11 6.08 9.63
C ALA A 204 -18.65 5.98 9.13
N PHE A 205 -17.68 5.73 10.02
CA PHE A 205 -16.28 5.53 9.61
C PHE A 205 -16.08 4.24 8.80
N VAL A 206 -16.71 3.15 9.22
CA VAL A 206 -16.64 1.85 8.54
C VAL A 206 -17.29 1.92 7.16
N ASP A 207 -18.46 2.56 7.04
CA ASP A 207 -19.11 2.88 5.75
C ASP A 207 -18.17 3.68 4.83
N LYS A 208 -17.33 4.54 5.43
CA LYS A 208 -16.32 5.34 4.74
C LYS A 208 -15.00 4.59 4.48
N GLY A 209 -14.93 3.28 4.74
CA GLY A 209 -13.80 2.41 4.42
C GLY A 209 -12.79 2.18 5.56
N ALA A 210 -13.09 2.60 6.78
CA ALA A 210 -12.26 2.28 7.93
C ALA A 210 -12.34 0.76 8.20
N LYS A 211 -11.21 0.15 8.56
CA LYS A 211 -11.15 -1.27 8.91
C LYS A 211 -11.79 -1.54 10.27
N ALA A 212 -11.48 -0.67 11.21
CA ALA A 212 -11.94 -0.77 12.58
C ALA A 212 -11.86 0.60 13.25
N VAL A 213 -12.76 0.82 14.19
CA VAL A 213 -12.70 1.92 15.15
C VAL A 213 -12.56 1.30 16.54
N ILE A 214 -11.60 1.78 17.33
CA ILE A 214 -11.36 1.37 18.72
C ILE A 214 -11.56 2.61 19.58
N SER A 215 -12.41 2.54 20.61
CA SER A 215 -12.69 3.69 21.48
C SER A 215 -13.29 3.27 22.83
N TRP A 216 -13.51 4.23 23.71
CA TRP A 216 -14.08 4.03 25.03
C TRP A 216 -15.60 3.93 24.99
N SER A 217 -16.15 3.06 25.83
CA SER A 217 -17.59 2.89 26.04
C SER A 217 -18.20 4.05 26.83
N PHE A 218 -17.47 4.65 27.77
CA PHE A 218 -17.93 5.74 28.64
C PHE A 218 -16.85 6.81 28.85
N TRP A 219 -17.05 7.66 29.86
CA TRP A 219 -16.06 8.65 30.32
C TRP A 219 -14.73 8.01 30.67
N VAL A 220 -13.64 8.71 30.37
CA VAL A 220 -12.28 8.24 30.67
C VAL A 220 -11.46 9.43 31.19
N ASP A 221 -10.67 9.17 32.22
CA ASP A 221 -9.71 10.12 32.77
C ASP A 221 -8.61 10.39 31.71
N PRO A 222 -8.20 11.64 31.48
CA PRO A 222 -7.21 11.96 30.46
C PRO A 222 -5.86 11.25 30.64
N VAL A 223 -5.41 11.03 31.88
CA VAL A 223 -4.14 10.34 32.15
C VAL A 223 -4.30 8.84 31.88
N HIS A 224 -5.41 8.24 32.32
CA HIS A 224 -5.70 6.83 32.00
C HIS A 224 -5.83 6.61 30.50
N ASN A 225 -6.53 7.50 29.79
CA ASN A 225 -6.70 7.47 28.34
C ASN A 225 -5.36 7.40 27.59
N ASP A 226 -4.39 8.22 28.00
CA ASP A 226 -3.05 8.27 27.38
C ASP A 226 -2.23 7.01 27.67
N ASN A 227 -2.25 6.54 28.92
CA ASN A 227 -1.56 5.32 29.33
C ASN A 227 -2.13 4.08 28.63
N ALA A 228 -3.45 3.96 28.61
CA ALA A 228 -4.19 2.89 27.95
C ALA A 228 -3.98 2.92 26.43
N GLY A 229 -4.01 4.10 25.80
CA GLY A 229 -3.72 4.26 24.38
C GLY A 229 -2.29 3.82 24.02
N THR A 230 -1.31 4.19 24.84
CA THR A 230 0.09 3.76 24.67
C THR A 230 0.23 2.24 24.81
N LEU A 231 -0.40 1.64 25.83
CA LEU A 231 -0.44 0.20 26.04
C LEU A 231 -1.08 -0.53 24.86
N LEU A 232 -2.27 -0.09 24.42
CA LEU A 232 -2.99 -0.65 23.30
C LEU A 232 -2.11 -0.68 22.04
N LEU A 233 -1.44 0.43 21.72
CA LEU A 233 -0.59 0.53 20.55
C LEU A 233 0.64 -0.36 20.66
N ARG A 234 1.23 -0.53 21.85
CA ARG A 234 2.30 -1.51 22.05
C ARG A 234 1.83 -2.93 21.75
N LEU A 235 0.65 -3.30 22.24
CA LEU A 235 0.05 -4.63 22.02
C LEU A 235 -0.28 -4.87 20.54
N LEU A 236 -0.86 -3.87 19.87
CA LEU A 236 -1.23 -3.95 18.46
C LEU A 236 -0.02 -3.97 17.52
N ILE A 237 0.99 -3.14 17.80
CA ILE A 237 2.10 -2.87 16.86
C ILE A 237 3.35 -3.68 17.19
N LYS A 238 3.82 -3.65 18.45
CA LYS A 238 5.05 -4.36 18.83
C LYS A 238 4.80 -5.85 19.03
N GLU A 239 3.75 -6.17 19.77
CA GLU A 239 3.38 -7.56 20.08
C GLU A 239 2.52 -8.19 18.98
N ASN A 240 2.16 -7.39 17.96
CA ASN A 240 1.41 -7.80 16.78
C ASN A 240 0.09 -8.51 17.13
N MET A 241 -0.56 -8.19 18.25
CA MET A 241 -1.79 -8.85 18.69
C MET A 241 -2.95 -8.59 17.73
N THR A 242 -3.98 -9.44 17.78
CA THR A 242 -5.25 -9.10 17.11
C THR A 242 -5.94 -7.96 17.85
N ILE A 243 -6.80 -7.20 17.17
CA ILE A 243 -7.58 -6.12 17.78
C ILE A 243 -8.29 -6.60 19.06
N LYS A 244 -8.99 -7.73 19.00
CA LYS A 244 -9.71 -8.28 20.15
C LYS A 244 -8.79 -8.51 21.35
N LYS A 245 -7.67 -9.21 21.16
CA LYS A 245 -6.74 -9.54 22.25
C LYS A 245 -6.09 -8.28 22.84
N ALA A 246 -5.72 -7.33 22.00
CA ALA A 246 -5.11 -6.08 22.45
C ALA A 246 -6.11 -5.25 23.27
N VAL A 247 -7.35 -5.13 22.81
CA VAL A 247 -8.42 -4.41 23.53
C VAL A 247 -8.76 -5.09 24.85
N GLU A 248 -8.92 -6.41 24.88
CA GLU A 248 -9.22 -7.18 26.11
C GLU A 248 -8.10 -7.13 27.16
N ALA A 249 -6.86 -6.85 26.74
CA ALA A 249 -5.71 -6.76 27.64
C ALA A 249 -5.53 -5.36 28.26
N VAL A 250 -6.23 -4.34 27.77
CA VAL A 250 -6.18 -2.99 28.37
C VAL A 250 -7.17 -2.93 29.53
N PRO A 251 -6.72 -2.54 30.74
CA PRO A 251 -7.62 -2.44 31.88
C PRO A 251 -8.69 -1.36 31.69
N PRO A 252 -9.90 -1.56 32.23
CA PRO A 252 -10.91 -0.51 32.25
C PRO A 252 -10.42 0.69 33.07
N ASP A 253 -11.02 1.84 32.81
CA ASP A 253 -10.96 3.01 33.67
C ASP A 253 -12.08 2.93 34.71
N GLU A 254 -11.70 3.06 35.98
CA GLU A 254 -12.61 3.04 37.13
C GLU A 254 -12.69 4.41 37.83
N SER A 255 -12.19 5.47 37.19
CA SER A 255 -12.19 6.84 37.74
C SER A 255 -13.59 7.47 37.86
N TYR A 256 -14.60 6.87 37.22
CA TYR A 256 -15.99 7.33 37.22
C TYR A 256 -16.95 6.23 37.72
N GLU A 257 -18.18 6.61 38.03
CA GLU A 257 -19.21 5.69 38.58
C GLU A 257 -19.48 4.47 37.68
N ILE A 258 -19.44 4.67 36.36
CA ILE A 258 -19.56 3.59 35.37
C ILE A 258 -18.16 3.30 34.82
N PRO A 259 -17.61 2.09 35.06
CA PRO A 259 -16.32 1.72 34.48
C PRO A 259 -16.35 1.80 32.96
N SER A 260 -15.34 2.45 32.40
CA SER A 260 -15.19 2.60 30.96
C SER A 260 -14.16 1.61 30.46
N LYS A 261 -14.50 0.84 29.44
CA LYS A 261 -13.58 -0.08 28.77
C LYS A 261 -13.40 0.29 27.32
N LEU A 262 -12.22 -0.01 26.78
CA LEU A 262 -12.02 0.04 25.34
C LEU A 262 -12.85 -1.06 24.67
N GLU A 263 -13.45 -0.70 23.55
CA GLU A 263 -14.20 -1.57 22.67
C GLU A 263 -13.72 -1.37 21.23
N TYR A 264 -14.17 -2.22 20.31
CA TYR A 264 -13.88 -2.07 18.90
C TYR A 264 -15.10 -2.39 18.04
N TYR A 265 -15.15 -1.75 16.87
CA TYR A 265 -16.20 -1.91 15.89
C TYR A 265 -15.61 -1.99 14.47
N PRO A 266 -16.12 -2.84 13.57
CA PRO A 266 -17.16 -3.86 13.81
C PRO A 266 -16.58 -5.08 14.54
N ASN A 267 -17.45 -5.92 15.14
CA ASN A 267 -17.03 -7.16 15.81
C ASN A 267 -16.19 -8.08 14.92
N ALA A 268 -16.47 -8.10 13.61
CA ALA A 268 -15.71 -8.88 12.63
C ALA A 268 -14.23 -8.45 12.50
N ALA A 269 -13.87 -7.24 12.95
CA ALA A 269 -12.49 -6.78 12.94
C ALA A 269 -11.64 -7.38 14.08
N GLY A 270 -12.24 -8.11 15.03
CA GLY A 270 -11.54 -8.61 16.21
C GLY A 270 -10.35 -9.53 15.93
N SER A 271 -10.40 -10.31 14.83
CA SER A 271 -9.30 -11.17 14.39
C SER A 271 -8.24 -10.46 13.55
N TYR A 272 -8.47 -9.20 13.16
CA TYR A 272 -7.54 -8.42 12.36
C TYR A 272 -6.27 -8.12 13.15
N ARG A 273 -5.12 -8.25 12.49
CA ARG A 273 -3.81 -7.79 12.97
C ARG A 273 -3.35 -6.67 12.06
N ILE A 274 -2.84 -5.61 12.65
CA ILE A 274 -2.24 -4.53 11.85
C ILE A 274 -0.97 -5.11 11.20
N PRO A 275 -0.87 -5.09 9.86
CA PRO A 275 0.31 -5.61 9.17
C PRO A 275 1.61 -4.99 9.69
N ASN A 276 2.68 -5.79 9.78
CA ASN A 276 4.02 -5.23 9.92
C ASN A 276 4.50 -4.74 8.54
N TYR A 277 4.17 -3.50 8.18
CA TYR A 277 4.40 -2.93 6.86
C TYR A 277 5.88 -2.81 6.52
N LYS A 278 6.74 -2.42 7.47
CA LYS A 278 8.19 -2.40 7.28
C LYS A 278 8.77 -3.80 7.02
N ALA A 279 8.38 -4.80 7.82
CA ALA A 279 8.82 -6.17 7.61
C ALA A 279 8.31 -6.74 6.27
N GLN A 280 7.05 -6.50 5.90
CA GLN A 280 6.50 -6.92 4.60
C GLN A 280 7.24 -6.29 3.42
N LYS A 281 7.57 -4.99 3.52
CA LYS A 281 8.36 -4.28 2.51
C LYS A 281 9.78 -4.85 2.40
N ALA A 282 10.42 -5.15 3.53
CA ALA A 282 11.73 -5.80 3.56
C ALA A 282 11.71 -7.21 2.94
N GLU A 283 10.71 -8.03 3.29
CA GLU A 283 10.54 -9.37 2.73
C GLU A 283 10.28 -9.33 1.23
N LYS A 284 9.42 -8.41 0.76
CA LYS A 284 9.13 -8.23 -0.67
C LYS A 284 10.37 -7.78 -1.44
N SER A 285 11.17 -6.88 -0.85
CA SER A 285 12.46 -6.45 -1.41
C SER A 285 13.43 -7.63 -1.54
N LEU A 286 13.60 -8.43 -0.48
CA LEU A 286 14.46 -9.62 -0.48
C LEU A 286 14.03 -10.65 -1.54
N LYS A 287 12.73 -10.95 -1.65
CA LYS A 287 12.18 -11.87 -2.67
C LYS A 287 12.40 -11.33 -4.09
N GLY A 288 12.22 -10.02 -4.30
CA GLY A 288 12.51 -9.37 -5.57
C GLY A 288 13.97 -9.56 -5.98
N THR A 289 14.90 -9.21 -5.08
CA THR A 289 16.34 -9.37 -5.31
C THR A 289 16.72 -10.83 -5.61
N ALA A 290 16.20 -11.79 -4.84
CA ALA A 290 16.43 -13.21 -5.07
C ALA A 290 15.90 -13.69 -6.44
N PHE A 291 14.73 -13.19 -6.87
CA PHE A 291 14.20 -13.49 -8.21
C PHE A 291 15.12 -12.97 -9.32
N PHE A 292 15.59 -11.72 -9.22
CA PHE A 292 16.53 -11.15 -10.20
C PHE A 292 17.86 -11.90 -10.20
N GLN A 293 18.39 -12.28 -9.04
CA GLN A 293 19.65 -13.03 -8.95
C GLN A 293 19.53 -14.41 -9.60
N ASN A 294 18.43 -15.13 -9.36
CA ASN A 294 18.15 -16.41 -10.02
C ASN A 294 17.95 -16.27 -11.53
N LEU A 295 17.33 -15.18 -12.00
CA LEU A 295 17.18 -14.89 -13.42
C LEU A 295 18.55 -14.64 -14.09
N MET A 296 19.42 -13.85 -13.44
CA MET A 296 20.77 -13.56 -13.93
C MET A 296 21.67 -14.79 -13.94
N LEU A 297 21.57 -15.65 -12.92
CA LEU A 297 22.25 -16.95 -12.87
C LEU A 297 21.80 -17.86 -14.01
N ASN A 298 20.49 -17.95 -14.26
CA ASN A 298 19.96 -18.75 -15.36
C ASN A 298 20.40 -18.24 -16.74
N GLU A 299 20.50 -16.92 -16.93
CA GLU A 299 21.05 -16.36 -18.18
C GLU A 299 22.55 -16.63 -18.33
N HIS A 300 23.36 -16.52 -17.26
CA HIS A 300 24.78 -16.91 -17.33
C HIS A 300 24.96 -18.42 -17.59
N VAL A 301 24.11 -19.26 -17.02
CA VAL A 301 24.09 -20.70 -17.30
C VAL A 301 23.71 -20.97 -18.76
N LYS A 302 22.70 -20.27 -19.30
CA LYS A 302 22.34 -20.39 -20.72
C LYS A 302 23.48 -19.93 -21.65
N GLN A 303 24.15 -18.83 -21.34
CA GLN A 303 25.30 -18.35 -22.12
C GLN A 303 26.46 -19.35 -22.08
N ASN A 304 26.79 -19.89 -20.90
CA ASN A 304 27.82 -20.92 -20.74
C ASN A 304 27.46 -22.25 -21.43
N VAL A 305 26.19 -22.64 -21.43
CA VAL A 305 25.72 -23.83 -22.15
C VAL A 305 25.80 -23.60 -23.65
N LEU A 306 25.39 -22.43 -24.16
CA LEU A 306 25.51 -22.08 -25.58
C LEU A 306 26.97 -22.06 -26.02
N GLU A 307 27.87 -21.50 -25.21
CA GLU A 307 29.30 -21.43 -25.51
C GLU A 307 29.97 -22.81 -25.48
N LYS A 308 29.63 -23.67 -24.51
CA LYS A 308 30.08 -25.07 -24.49
C LYS A 308 29.50 -25.90 -25.63
N THR A 309 28.25 -25.66 -26.01
CA THR A 309 27.61 -26.35 -27.15
C THR A 309 28.23 -25.89 -28.46
N PHE A 310 28.61 -24.61 -28.57
CA PHE A 310 29.34 -24.08 -29.72
C PHE A 310 30.76 -24.66 -29.82
N GLN A 311 31.47 -24.80 -28.70
CA GLN A 311 32.80 -25.45 -28.66
C GLN A 311 32.73 -26.96 -28.97
N LEU A 312 31.66 -27.65 -28.57
CA LEU A 312 31.45 -29.08 -28.86
C LEU A 312 31.03 -29.36 -30.31
N VAL A 313 30.48 -28.37 -31.02
CA VAL A 313 30.04 -28.51 -32.43
C VAL A 313 31.16 -28.12 -33.42
N VAL A 314 32.23 -27.45 -32.98
CA VAL A 314 33.24 -26.83 -33.88
C VAL A 314 34.60 -27.56 -33.94
N SER A 315 34.77 -28.77 -33.40
CA SER A 315 35.99 -29.56 -33.69
C SER A 315 35.79 -31.07 -33.54
N PRO A 316 36.33 -31.95 -34.42
CA PRO A 316 37.41 -31.72 -35.39
C PRO A 316 37.12 -32.19 -36.83
N ALA A 317 37.49 -31.37 -37.80
CA ALA A 317 38.06 -31.82 -39.07
C ALA A 317 38.88 -30.66 -39.63
N TYR A 318 40.20 -30.78 -39.61
CA TYR A 318 41.07 -30.58 -40.77
C TYR A 318 42.52 -30.58 -40.30
N ASP A 319 43.19 -31.64 -40.72
CA ASP A 319 44.61 -31.89 -40.59
C ASP A 319 45.29 -31.54 -41.93
N LYS A 320 46.56 -31.15 -41.85
CA LYS A 320 47.57 -31.00 -42.94
C LYS A 320 47.49 -29.78 -43.87
N VAL A 321 48.48 -28.88 -43.74
CA VAL A 321 49.45 -28.56 -44.82
C VAL A 321 50.80 -28.20 -44.17
N GLN A 322 51.87 -28.85 -44.64
CA GLN A 322 53.28 -28.61 -44.28
C GLN A 322 53.77 -27.24 -44.78
N PHE A 323 54.69 -26.58 -44.05
CA PHE A 323 55.96 -26.07 -44.60
C PHE A 323 56.90 -25.66 -43.45
N SER A 324 58.17 -26.02 -43.58
CA SER A 324 59.36 -25.65 -42.77
C SER A 324 60.41 -25.09 -43.78
N PRO A 325 61.57 -24.48 -43.43
CA PRO A 325 62.19 -24.18 -42.13
C PRO A 325 62.80 -22.74 -42.02
N LYS A 326 63.22 -22.33 -40.81
CA LYS A 326 64.58 -21.77 -40.55
C LYS A 326 64.83 -21.45 -39.05
N VAL A 327 65.72 -22.25 -38.48
CA VAL A 327 66.84 -21.97 -37.54
C VAL A 327 66.93 -20.55 -36.94
N LEU A 328 66.98 -20.43 -35.60
CA LEU A 328 68.17 -20.02 -34.83
C LEU A 328 67.98 -20.16 -33.29
N THR A 329 69.12 -20.24 -32.64
CA THR A 329 69.50 -20.80 -31.33
C THR A 329 69.15 -19.97 -30.07
N HIS A 330 69.04 -20.71 -28.95
CA HIS A 330 69.41 -20.40 -27.55
C HIS A 330 69.24 -18.97 -27.01
N GLN A 331 68.49 -18.84 -25.90
CA GLN A 331 69.10 -18.45 -24.62
C GLN A 331 68.20 -18.74 -23.42
N THR A 332 68.78 -19.42 -22.45
CA THR A 332 68.30 -19.62 -21.09
C THR A 332 68.40 -18.33 -20.28
N TRP A 333 67.41 -18.04 -19.42
CA TRP A 333 67.72 -17.41 -18.15
C TRP A 333 66.78 -17.85 -17.02
N ASN A 334 67.41 -18.22 -15.92
CA ASN A 334 66.83 -18.69 -14.67
C ASN A 334 66.17 -17.54 -13.89
N SER A 335 65.11 -17.91 -13.15
CA SER A 335 64.76 -17.57 -11.74
C SER A 335 65.68 -16.58 -10.98
N PRO A 336 65.20 -15.84 -9.94
CA PRO A 336 64.26 -16.38 -8.94
C PRO A 336 63.26 -15.42 -8.27
N LYS A 337 62.32 -16.11 -7.61
CA LYS A 337 61.54 -15.76 -6.42
C LYS A 337 62.10 -14.62 -5.54
N ASN A 338 61.22 -13.76 -5.05
CA ASN A 338 61.33 -13.24 -3.67
C ASN A 338 59.92 -13.02 -3.06
N PRO A 339 59.68 -13.36 -1.78
CA PRO A 339 58.37 -13.36 -1.12
C PRO A 339 58.13 -12.11 -0.23
N TYR A 340 57.00 -12.16 0.49
CA TYR A 340 56.56 -11.35 1.63
C TYR A 340 55.81 -10.05 1.28
N PHE A 341 54.56 -9.93 1.74
CA PHE A 341 54.21 -9.02 2.84
C PHE A 341 52.86 -9.44 3.45
N LEU A 342 52.92 -9.84 4.72
CA LEU A 342 51.81 -9.84 5.67
C LEU A 342 51.84 -8.47 6.37
N SER A 343 50.70 -7.81 6.42
CA SER A 343 50.16 -7.06 7.56
C SER A 343 48.72 -6.70 7.27
#